data_AF-A0A7V9R2A6-F1
#
_entry.id   AF-A0A7V9R2A6-F1
#
_cell.length_a   1.000
_cell.length_b   1.000
_cell.length_c   1.000
_cell.angle_alpha   90.00
_cell.angle_beta   90.00
_cell.angle_gamma   90.00
#
_symmetry.space_group_name_H-M   'P 1'
#
loop_
_entity.id
_entity.type
_entity.pdbx_description
1 polymer ?
#
loop_
_entity_poly.entity_id
_entity_poly.type
_entity_poly.pdbx_seq_one_letter_code
_entity_poly.pdbx_strand_id
1 'polypeptide(L)'
;MLDAGDIVAFAGPALRPTPHHFKIGDRKLHAWCAWDTLFLPTLLNATAVVRSRCPVTDRTIKLVVAPDGVKSSRPEDLHVSFPWLAATDTANITGSFCCDVFFLAGTAAARTWRATHAEGVVLDLRAAYELGCRAIKPMLGSASPAGMEMSR
;
A
#
# COMPACT_ATOMS: atom_id res chain seq x y z
N MET A 1 -17.70 -19.00 -4.46
CA MET A 1 -18.09 -19.03 -3.04
C MET A 1 -16.81 -19.26 -2.27
N LEU A 2 -16.52 -18.46 -1.24
CA LEU A 2 -15.35 -18.70 -0.39
C LEU A 2 -15.78 -19.66 0.71
N ASP A 3 -14.99 -20.70 0.95
CA ASP A 3 -15.27 -21.71 1.95
C ASP A 3 -14.69 -21.31 3.32
N ALA A 4 -15.19 -21.94 4.39
CA ALA A 4 -14.67 -21.73 5.73
C ALA A 4 -13.23 -22.26 5.82
N GLY A 5 -12.25 -21.35 5.83
CA GLY A 5 -10.82 -21.67 5.88
C GLY A 5 -9.98 -21.06 4.75
N ASP A 6 -10.61 -20.46 3.74
CA ASP A 6 -9.89 -19.83 2.63
C ASP A 6 -9.04 -18.63 3.10
N ILE A 7 -7.84 -18.51 2.53
CA ILE A 7 -6.98 -17.34 2.72
C ILE A 7 -7.53 -16.18 1.90
N VAL A 8 -8.27 -15.29 2.57
CA VAL A 8 -8.87 -14.10 1.96
C VAL A 8 -8.03 -12.83 2.13
N ALA A 9 -6.96 -12.89 2.91
CA ALA A 9 -5.98 -11.82 3.07
C ALA A 9 -4.66 -12.38 3.58
N PHE A 10 -3.54 -11.90 3.04
CA PHE A 10 -2.20 -12.30 3.48
C PHE A 10 -1.18 -11.28 3.00
N ALA A 11 -0.29 -10.84 3.91
CA ALA A 11 0.83 -9.94 3.61
C ALA A 11 0.45 -8.64 2.86
N GLY A 12 -0.71 -8.05 3.17
CA GLY A 12 -1.18 -6.80 2.58
C GLY A 12 -2.45 -6.93 1.73
N PRO A 13 -2.45 -7.66 0.59
CA PRO A 13 -3.65 -7.81 -0.24
C PRO A 13 -4.77 -8.56 0.49
N ALA A 14 -5.99 -8.11 0.26
CA ALA A 14 -7.21 -8.66 0.85
C ALA A 14 -8.36 -8.69 -0.16
N LEU A 15 -9.24 -9.69 -0.04
CA LEU A 15 -10.52 -9.74 -0.74
C LEU A 15 -11.61 -8.97 0.01
N ARG A 16 -11.49 -8.88 1.33
CA ARG A 16 -12.43 -8.12 2.16
C ARG A 16 -12.24 -6.61 1.94
N PRO A 17 -13.33 -5.83 1.91
CA PRO A 17 -13.24 -4.39 1.72
C PRO A 17 -12.38 -3.69 2.77
N THR A 18 -11.48 -2.84 2.29
CA THR A 18 -10.77 -1.82 3.08
C THR A 18 -10.91 -0.46 2.36
N PRO A 19 -10.60 0.67 3.02
CA PRO A 19 -10.55 1.98 2.36
C PRO A 19 -9.61 2.04 1.14
N HIS A 20 -8.61 1.16 1.07
CA HIS A 20 -7.58 1.12 0.04
C HIS A 20 -7.96 0.09 -1.03
N HIS A 21 -8.70 0.54 -2.04
CA HIS A 21 -9.02 -0.28 -3.21
C HIS A 21 -7.78 -0.45 -4.07
N PHE A 22 -7.51 -1.69 -4.47
CA PHE A 22 -6.31 -2.10 -5.20
C PHE A 22 -6.71 -2.98 -6.38
N LYS A 23 -6.54 -2.51 -7.61
CA LYS A 23 -6.94 -3.24 -8.82
C LYS A 23 -5.72 -3.59 -9.67
N ILE A 24 -5.53 -4.86 -10.03
CA ILE A 24 -4.52 -5.33 -10.98
C ILE A 24 -5.23 -6.07 -12.13
N GLY A 25 -4.97 -5.68 -13.38
CA GLY A 25 -5.73 -6.20 -14.52
C GLY A 25 -7.22 -5.99 -14.29
N ASP A 26 -8.03 -7.06 -14.35
CA ASP A 26 -9.47 -7.00 -14.03
C ASP A 26 -9.82 -7.41 -12.59
N ARG A 27 -8.81 -7.80 -11.79
CA ARG A 27 -9.03 -8.25 -10.41
C ARG A 27 -9.14 -7.05 -9.48
N LYS A 28 -10.29 -6.94 -8.81
CA LYS A 28 -10.55 -5.97 -7.76
C LYS A 28 -10.20 -6.59 -6.41
N LEU A 29 -9.22 -6.01 -5.74
CA LEU A 29 -8.75 -6.37 -4.42
C LEU A 29 -8.76 -5.13 -3.52
N HIS A 30 -8.33 -5.33 -2.30
CA HIS A 30 -8.05 -4.29 -1.32
C HIS A 30 -6.64 -4.50 -0.74
N ALA A 31 -6.13 -3.51 -0.03
CA ALA A 31 -4.89 -3.60 0.73
C ALA A 31 -5.11 -3.19 2.19
N TRP A 32 -4.31 -3.69 3.13
CA TRP A 32 -4.49 -3.36 4.54
C TRP A 32 -4.21 -1.89 4.83
N CYS A 33 -3.26 -1.26 4.14
CA CYS A 33 -2.98 0.17 4.28
C CYS A 33 -2.59 0.87 2.98
N ALA A 34 -2.37 2.19 3.05
CA ALA A 34 -1.88 2.98 1.92
C ALA A 34 -0.53 2.49 1.39
N TRP A 35 0.41 2.14 2.27
CA TRP A 35 1.78 1.78 1.90
C TRP A 35 1.86 0.44 1.16
N ASP A 36 1.04 -0.54 1.52
CA ASP A 36 0.92 -1.82 0.80
C ASP A 36 0.69 -1.59 -0.71
N THR A 37 -0.18 -0.64 -1.05
CA THR A 37 -0.50 -0.34 -2.45
C THR A 37 0.67 0.22 -3.25
N LEU A 38 1.74 0.66 -2.59
CA LEU A 38 2.92 1.25 -3.22
C LEU A 38 3.98 0.21 -3.58
N PHE A 39 4.14 -0.85 -2.79
CA PHE A 39 5.18 -1.86 -3.05
C PHE A 39 4.63 -3.18 -3.62
N LEU A 40 3.36 -3.50 -3.38
CA LEU A 40 2.74 -4.71 -3.95
C LEU A 40 2.83 -4.76 -5.49
N PRO A 41 2.69 -3.66 -6.25
CA PRO A 41 2.91 -3.67 -7.69
C PRO A 41 4.28 -4.20 -8.12
N THR A 42 5.34 -3.83 -7.38
CA THR A 42 6.70 -4.32 -7.61
C THR A 42 6.82 -5.80 -7.26
N LEU A 43 6.27 -6.23 -6.12
CA LEU A 43 6.29 -7.64 -5.70
C LEU A 43 5.51 -8.55 -6.66
N LEU A 44 4.39 -8.06 -7.19
CA LEU A 44 3.51 -8.79 -8.10
C LEU A 44 3.90 -8.63 -9.57
N ASN A 45 4.93 -7.82 -9.86
CA ASN A 45 5.37 -7.43 -11.19
C ASN A 45 4.19 -7.02 -12.12
N ALA A 46 3.27 -6.20 -11.59
CA ALA A 46 2.08 -5.76 -12.30
C ALA A 46 1.70 -4.33 -11.93
N THR A 47 1.12 -3.58 -12.87
CA THR A 47 0.60 -2.24 -12.60
C THR A 47 -0.74 -2.32 -11.86
N ALA A 48 -0.86 -1.54 -10.79
CA ALA A 48 -2.07 -1.39 -10.02
C ALA A 48 -2.72 -0.01 -10.20
N VAL A 49 -4.05 0.00 -10.22
CA VAL A 49 -4.87 1.21 -10.06
C VAL A 49 -5.39 1.24 -8.63
N VAL A 50 -5.05 2.31 -7.91
CA VAL A 50 -5.36 2.46 -6.49
C VAL A 50 -6.43 3.54 -6.31
N ARG A 51 -7.40 3.29 -5.43
CA ARG A 51 -8.31 4.32 -4.94
C ARG A 51 -8.39 4.29 -3.42
N SER A 52 -8.26 5.46 -2.82
CA SER A 52 -8.29 5.65 -1.38
C SER A 52 -8.97 6.98 -1.03
N ARG A 53 -9.00 7.32 0.26
CA ARG A 53 -9.54 8.56 0.80
C ARG A 53 -8.59 9.11 1.86
N CYS A 54 -8.39 10.42 1.87
CA CYS A 54 -7.63 11.08 2.92
C CYS A 54 -8.48 11.14 4.19
N PRO A 55 -8.04 10.63 5.34
CA PRO A 55 -8.83 10.67 6.57
C PRO A 55 -8.99 12.11 7.13
N VAL A 56 -8.07 13.01 6.79
CA VAL A 56 -8.08 14.40 7.30
C VAL A 56 -9.01 15.32 6.49
N THR A 57 -9.05 15.14 5.17
CA THR A 57 -9.72 16.07 4.25
C THR A 57 -10.88 15.45 3.49
N ASP A 58 -11.10 14.16 3.67
CA ASP A 58 -12.08 13.35 2.93
C ASP A 58 -11.87 13.32 1.39
N ARG A 59 -10.77 13.90 0.89
CA ARG A 59 -10.47 13.93 -0.54
C ARG A 59 -10.22 12.52 -1.08
N THR A 60 -10.82 12.24 -2.24
CA THR A 60 -10.54 11.00 -2.98
C THR A 60 -9.13 11.02 -3.54
N ILE A 61 -8.45 9.89 -3.41
CA ILE A 61 -7.08 9.66 -3.85
C ILE A 61 -7.11 8.61 -4.95
N LYS A 62 -6.42 8.86 -6.05
CA LYS A 62 -6.28 7.93 -7.17
C LYS A 62 -4.82 7.85 -7.57
N LEU A 63 -4.28 6.64 -7.66
CA LEU A 63 -2.92 6.42 -8.12
C LEU A 63 -2.90 5.37 -9.23
N VAL A 64 -1.90 5.46 -10.10
CA VAL A 64 -1.43 4.36 -10.93
C VAL A 64 -0.02 4.05 -10.49
N VAL A 65 0.22 2.82 -10.01
CA VAL A 65 1.51 2.40 -9.48
C VAL A 65 1.97 1.19 -10.28
N ALA A 66 3.13 1.31 -10.93
CA ALA A 66 3.76 0.24 -11.69
C ALA A 66 4.97 -0.33 -10.92
N PRO A 67 5.54 -1.47 -11.36
CA PRO A 67 6.66 -2.10 -10.67
C PRO A 67 7.89 -1.21 -10.51
N ASP A 68 8.06 -0.23 -11.40
CA ASP A 68 9.18 0.69 -11.48
C ASP A 68 8.85 2.11 -10.96
N GLY A 69 7.63 2.34 -10.44
CA GLY A 69 7.29 3.61 -9.81
C GLY A 69 5.82 3.99 -9.87
N VAL A 70 5.48 5.03 -9.10
CA VAL A 70 4.19 5.72 -9.21
C VAL A 70 4.16 6.48 -10.54
N LYS A 71 3.20 6.15 -11.41
CA LYS A 71 3.05 6.74 -12.75
C LYS A 71 2.14 7.96 -12.76
N SER A 72 1.16 8.00 -11.87
CA SER A 72 0.35 9.18 -11.65
C SER A 72 -0.26 9.18 -10.26
N SER A 73 -0.49 10.38 -9.74
CA SER A 73 -1.19 10.63 -8.49
C SER A 73 -2.19 11.75 -8.63
N ARG A 74 -3.37 11.60 -8.01
CA ARG A 74 -4.34 12.66 -7.83
C ARG A 74 -4.87 12.61 -6.39
N PRO A 75 -4.70 13.69 -5.59
CA PRO A 75 -3.92 14.90 -5.88
C PRO A 75 -2.43 14.62 -6.16
N GLU A 76 -1.72 15.57 -6.77
CA GLU A 76 -0.29 15.45 -7.06
C GLU A 76 0.54 15.52 -5.77
N ASP A 77 0.22 16.51 -4.91
CA ASP A 77 0.77 16.63 -3.56
C ASP A 77 0.12 15.58 -2.64
N LEU A 78 0.86 14.50 -2.41
CA LEU A 78 0.45 13.38 -1.56
C LEU A 78 1.59 12.97 -0.64
N HIS A 79 1.21 12.70 0.60
CA HIS A 79 2.07 12.15 1.62
C HIS A 79 1.52 10.83 2.14
N VAL A 80 2.35 10.07 2.85
CA VAL A 80 1.99 8.81 3.50
C VAL A 80 2.37 8.90 4.97
N SER A 81 1.41 8.61 5.86
CA SER A 81 1.68 8.51 7.29
C SER A 81 2.21 7.14 7.68
N PHE A 82 2.99 7.11 8.75
CA PHE A 82 3.48 5.92 9.41
C PHE A 82 3.37 6.13 10.92
N PRO A 83 2.87 5.15 11.70
CA PRO A 83 2.83 5.26 13.16
C PRO A 83 4.25 5.20 13.74
N TRP A 84 4.32 5.30 15.07
CA TRP A 84 5.56 5.08 15.77
C TRP A 84 6.02 3.62 15.63
N LEU A 85 7.08 3.41 14.86
CA LEU A 85 7.55 2.06 14.50
C LEU A 85 7.91 1.20 15.72
N ALA A 86 8.37 1.81 16.81
CA ALA A 86 8.74 1.07 18.03
C ALA A 86 7.52 0.47 18.76
N ALA A 87 6.30 0.97 18.50
CA ALA A 87 5.06 0.41 19.04
C ALA A 87 4.41 -0.63 18.11
N THR A 88 5.06 -1.01 17.02
CA THR A 88 4.51 -1.98 16.07
C THR A 88 4.55 -3.39 16.65
N ASP A 89 3.40 -4.05 16.69
CA ASP A 89 3.25 -5.46 17.02
C ASP A 89 3.20 -6.29 15.73
N THR A 90 4.23 -7.09 15.51
CA THR A 90 4.31 -7.97 14.31
C THR A 90 3.26 -9.08 14.32
N ALA A 91 2.71 -9.47 15.48
CA ALA A 91 1.61 -10.41 15.56
C ALA A 91 0.27 -9.79 15.15
N ASN A 92 0.14 -8.46 15.22
CA ASN A 92 -1.07 -7.71 14.85
C ASN A 92 -0.75 -6.50 13.97
N ILE A 93 -0.05 -6.73 12.86
CA ILE A 93 0.40 -5.64 11.97
C ILE A 93 -0.76 -4.76 11.48
N THR A 94 -1.94 -5.35 11.27
CA THR A 94 -3.13 -4.62 10.81
C THR A 94 -3.66 -3.62 11.84
N GLY A 95 -3.53 -3.94 13.13
CA GLY A 95 -4.06 -3.14 14.23
C GLY A 95 -3.03 -2.27 14.95
N SER A 96 -1.73 -2.50 14.75
CA SER A 96 -0.67 -1.69 15.36
C SER A 96 0.10 -0.81 14.37
N PHE A 97 0.04 -1.14 13.07
CA PHE A 97 0.78 -0.43 12.03
C PHE A 97 -0.15 0.06 10.92
N CYS A 98 -0.81 -0.85 10.19
CA CYS A 98 -1.63 -0.49 9.03
C CYS A 98 -2.78 0.46 9.37
N CYS A 99 -3.29 0.41 10.60
CA CYS A 99 -4.37 1.26 11.09
C CYS A 99 -4.05 2.75 11.07
N ASP A 100 -2.76 3.14 11.00
CA ASP A 100 -2.30 4.52 10.99
C ASP A 100 -1.53 4.90 9.71
N VAL A 101 -1.53 4.01 8.72
CA VAL A 101 -0.83 4.21 7.45
C VAL A 101 -1.81 4.65 6.36
N PHE A 102 -1.89 5.95 6.14
CA PHE A 102 -2.84 6.60 5.25
C PHE A 102 -2.15 7.44 4.18
N PHE A 103 -2.85 7.67 3.07
CA PHE A 103 -2.51 8.76 2.18
C PHE A 103 -3.09 10.08 2.69
N LEU A 104 -2.28 11.13 2.71
CA LEU A 104 -2.64 12.47 3.16
C LEU A 104 -2.59 13.45 1.98
N ALA A 105 -3.73 14.11 1.72
CA ALA A 105 -3.94 15.00 0.58
C ALA A 105 -3.28 16.36 0.79
N GLY A 106 -1.96 16.38 0.65
CA GLY A 106 -1.10 17.55 0.65
C GLY A 106 -0.53 17.92 2.01
N THR A 107 0.38 18.90 2.00
CA THR A 107 1.17 19.27 3.19
C THR A 107 0.32 19.71 4.39
N ALA A 108 -0.82 20.37 4.15
CA ALA A 108 -1.73 20.76 5.23
C ALA A 108 -2.32 19.54 5.96
N ALA A 109 -2.80 18.55 5.20
CA ALA A 109 -3.32 17.29 5.76
C ALA A 109 -2.22 16.51 6.51
N ALA A 110 -1.00 16.49 5.97
CA ALA A 110 0.18 15.92 6.62
C ALA A 110 0.47 16.56 7.98
N ARG A 111 0.46 17.90 8.06
CA ARG A 111 0.69 18.63 9.31
C ARG A 111 -0.41 18.36 10.33
N THR A 112 -1.68 18.37 9.92
CA THR A 112 -2.80 18.07 10.82
C THR A 112 -2.71 16.66 11.39
N TRP A 113 -2.43 15.65 10.55
CA TRP A 113 -2.22 14.28 11.03
C TRP A 113 -1.05 14.21 12.02
N ARG A 114 0.06 14.89 11.71
CA ARG A 114 1.25 14.88 12.58
C ARG A 114 1.00 15.54 13.94
N ALA A 115 0.16 16.56 14.01
CA ALA A 115 -0.16 17.24 15.26
C ALA A 115 -0.87 16.32 16.28
N THR A 116 -1.55 15.28 15.82
CA THR A 116 -2.23 14.29 16.67
C THR A 116 -1.46 12.98 16.83
N HIS A 117 -0.29 12.85 16.18
CA HIS A 117 0.55 11.64 16.19
C HIS A 117 2.03 12.04 16.34
N ALA A 118 2.42 12.48 17.54
CA ALA A 118 3.70 13.14 17.79
C ALA A 118 4.92 12.30 17.35
N GLU A 119 4.89 10.99 17.61
CA GLU A 119 5.95 10.02 17.29
C GLU A 119 5.79 9.36 15.91
N GLY A 120 4.74 9.72 15.15
CA GLY A 120 4.54 9.20 13.80
C GLY A 120 5.65 9.62 12.84
N VAL A 121 5.54 9.27 11.57
CA VAL A 121 6.39 9.77 10.48
C VAL A 121 5.51 10.08 9.29
N VAL A 122 5.84 11.14 8.55
CA VAL A 122 5.18 11.45 7.28
C VAL A 122 6.25 11.50 6.22
N LEU A 123 6.07 10.73 5.15
CA LEU A 123 6.91 10.75 3.96
C LEU A 123 6.14 11.33 2.79
N ASP A 124 6.81 11.96 1.84
CA ASP A 124 6.20 12.17 0.52
C ASP A 124 5.96 10.83 -0.20
N LEU A 125 5.10 10.87 -1.23
CA LEU A 125 4.70 9.67 -1.96
C LEU A 125 5.88 8.90 -2.57
N ARG A 126 6.93 9.60 -3.05
CA ARG A 126 8.09 8.99 -3.67
C ARG A 126 8.94 8.28 -2.62
N ALA A 127 9.25 8.94 -1.52
CA ALA A 127 10.02 8.36 -0.42
C ALA A 127 9.31 7.14 0.20
N ALA A 128 7.97 7.19 0.31
CA ALA A 128 7.17 6.04 0.76
C ALA A 128 7.25 4.85 -0.21
N TYR A 129 7.17 5.09 -1.53
CA TYR A 129 7.38 4.06 -2.55
C TYR A 129 8.78 3.44 -2.48
N GLU A 130 9.82 4.27 -2.40
CA GLU A 130 11.21 3.82 -2.31
C GLU A 130 11.49 3.04 -1.00
N LEU A 131 10.88 3.45 0.12
CA LEU A 131 10.89 2.68 1.36
C LEU A 131 10.26 1.30 1.17
N GLY A 132 9.11 1.23 0.49
CA GLY A 132 8.41 -0.01 0.17
C GLY A 132 9.29 -0.97 -0.65
N CYS A 133 9.90 -0.46 -1.73
CA CYS A 133 10.82 -1.25 -2.57
C CYS A 133 12.01 -1.82 -1.79
N ARG A 134 12.59 -1.02 -0.87
CA ARG A 134 13.68 -1.50 0.01
C ARG A 134 13.21 -2.57 0.98
N ALA A 135 12.01 -2.41 1.55
CA ALA A 135 11.45 -3.35 2.52
C ALA A 135 11.19 -4.73 1.90
N ILE A 136 10.71 -4.79 0.65
CA ILE A 136 10.44 -6.06 -0.03
C ILE A 136 11.67 -6.68 -0.71
N LYS A 137 12.82 -6.00 -0.75
CA LYS A 137 14.03 -6.49 -1.42
C LYS A 137 14.42 -7.93 -1.02
N PRO A 138 14.35 -8.34 0.27
CA PRO A 138 14.63 -9.72 0.66
C PRO A 138 13.64 -10.75 0.08
N MET A 139 12.41 -10.33 -0.22
CA MET A 139 11.36 -11.18 -0.79
C MET A 139 11.50 -11.37 -2.30
N LEU A 140 12.16 -10.42 -2.98
CA LEU A 140 12.40 -10.43 -4.42
C LEU A 140 13.59 -11.32 -4.83
N GLY A 141 13.85 -12.42 -4.10
CA GLY A 141 14.97 -13.33 -4.36
C GLY A 141 15.16 -13.63 -5.85
N SER A 142 16.40 -13.78 -6.30
CA SER A 142 16.79 -13.88 -7.73
C SER A 142 15.84 -14.77 -8.52
N ALA A 143 14.91 -14.15 -9.24
CA ALA A 143 14.02 -14.85 -10.15
C ALA A 143 14.89 -15.49 -11.23
N SER A 144 15.09 -16.80 -11.16
CA SER A 144 15.55 -17.55 -12.33
C SER A 144 14.32 -17.75 -13.21
N PRO A 145 14.31 -17.29 -14.48
CA PRO A 145 13.18 -17.50 -15.37
C PRO A 145 13.22 -18.96 -15.85
N ALA A 146 12.67 -19.88 -15.07
CA ALA A 146 12.48 -21.26 -15.48
C ALA A 146 10.99 -21.54 -15.71
N GLY A 147 10.61 -21.54 -16.99
CA GLY A 147 9.60 -22.46 -17.53
C GLY A 147 8.14 -22.21 -17.19
N MET A 148 7.52 -21.21 -17.83
CA MET A 148 6.10 -21.34 -18.22
C MET A 148 6.08 -21.77 -19.70
N GLU A 149 6.40 -23.05 -19.96
CA GLU A 149 6.09 -23.66 -21.25
C GLU A 149 4.58 -23.89 -21.32
N MET A 150 3.91 -22.99 -22.03
CA MET A 150 2.54 -23.17 -22.49
C MET A 150 2.55 -24.23 -23.60
N SER A 151 2.32 -25.49 -23.23
CA SER A 151 2.00 -26.51 -24.23
C SER A 151 0.66 -26.15 -24.89
N ARG A 152 0.70 -26.07 -26.23
CA ARG A 152 -0.47 -26.01 -27.11
C ARG A 152 -1.08 -27.40 -27.27
#